data_AF-A0A497TFZ2-F1
#
_entry.id   AF-A0A497TFZ2-F1
#
_cell.length_a   1.000
_cell.length_b   1.000
_cell.length_c   1.000
_cell.angle_alpha   90.00
_cell.angle_beta   90.00
_cell.angle_gamma   90.00
#
_symmetry.space_group_name_H-M   'P 1'
#
loop_
_entity.id
_entity.type
_entity.pdbx_description
1 polymer ?
#
loop_
_entity_poly.entity_id
_entity_poly.type
_entity_poly.pdbx_seq_one_letter_code
_entity_poly.pdbx_strand_id
1 'polypeptide(L)'
;MHAAVNRYQHWSRQYPYVLKMDVEQYFPSIDHDILKAKLRRYLKDRYVLALLDNLIDTAPAETGRPDAVYFPGDALLAPLERTTGLPIGNLTSQFL
;
A
#
# COMPACT_ATOMS: atom_id res chain seq x y z
N MET A 1 1.41 -24.38 -0.48
CA MET A 1 2.18 -23.73 -1.56
C MET A 1 1.78 -24.34 -2.91
N HIS A 2 0.55 -24.16 -3.43
CA HIS A 2 0.10 -24.89 -4.64
C HIS A 2 -0.90 -24.14 -5.53
N ALA A 3 -1.86 -23.38 -5.00
CA ALA A 3 -2.93 -22.79 -5.82
C ALA A 3 -2.46 -21.73 -6.83
N ALA A 4 -1.59 -20.79 -6.42
CA ALA A 4 -1.10 -19.74 -7.30
C ALA A 4 -0.23 -20.29 -8.45
N VAL A 5 0.66 -21.24 -8.14
CA VAL A 5 1.54 -21.89 -9.14
C VAL A 5 0.72 -22.73 -10.11
N ASN A 6 -0.24 -23.52 -9.63
CA ASN A 6 -1.11 -24.33 -10.49
C ASN A 6 -1.91 -23.45 -11.46
N ARG A 7 -2.43 -22.32 -10.98
CA ARG A 7 -3.18 -21.37 -11.80
C ARG A 7 -2.29 -20.67 -12.84
N TYR A 8 -1.08 -20.28 -12.44
CA TYR A 8 -0.08 -19.76 -13.37
C TYR A 8 0.27 -20.78 -14.46
N GLN A 9 0.53 -22.04 -14.11
CA GLN A 9 0.87 -23.10 -15.08
C GLN A 9 -0.26 -23.35 -16.09
N HIS A 10 -1.52 -23.28 -15.65
CA HIS A 10 -2.68 -23.40 -16.55
C HIS A 10 -2.70 -22.26 -17.57
N TRP A 11 -2.56 -21.01 -17.14
CA TRP A 11 -2.57 -19.85 -18.03
C TRP A 11 -1.34 -19.76 -18.94
N SER A 12 -0.16 -20.13 -18.42
CA SER A 12 1.08 -20.17 -19.22
C SER A 12 1.02 -21.14 -20.39
N ARG A 13 0.13 -22.15 -20.36
CA ARG A 13 -0.08 -23.08 -21.47
C ARG A 13 -1.10 -22.58 -22.49
N GLN A 14 -1.91 -21.58 -22.15
CA GLN A 14 -2.97 -21.04 -23.02
C GLN A 14 -2.61 -19.69 -23.63
N TYR A 15 -1.85 -18.85 -22.91
CA TYR A 15 -1.51 -17.50 -23.33
C TYR A 15 0.00 -17.37 -23.54
N PRO A 16 0.47 -16.97 -24.74
CA PRO A 16 1.89 -16.87 -25.05
C PRO A 16 2.56 -15.60 -24.52
N TYR A 17 1.79 -14.64 -24.00
CA TYR A 17 2.29 -13.35 -23.51
C TYR A 17 1.88 -13.11 -22.07
N VAL A 18 2.75 -12.41 -21.33
CA VAL A 18 2.51 -12.00 -19.94
C VAL A 18 2.83 -10.52 -19.81
N LEU A 19 1.98 -9.81 -19.06
CA LEU A 19 2.27 -8.46 -18.60
C LEU A 19 2.82 -8.55 -17.18
N LYS A 20 4.12 -8.31 -17.02
CA LYS A 20 4.73 -8.17 -15.70
C LYS A 20 4.57 -6.72 -15.24
N MET A 21 3.99 -6.54 -14.06
CA MET A 21 3.89 -5.24 -13.40
C MET A 21 4.44 -5.37 -11.99
N ASP A 22 5.10 -4.31 -11.53
CA ASP A 22 5.58 -4.18 -10.16
C ASP A 22 5.41 -2.74 -9.71
N VAL A 23 5.24 -2.54 -8.40
CA VAL A 23 5.07 -1.21 -7.81
C VAL A 23 6.36 -0.81 -7.12
N GLU A 24 6.97 0.25 -7.64
CA GLU A 24 8.19 0.80 -7.05
C GLU A 24 7.93 1.32 -5.64
N GLN A 25 8.79 0.91 -4.70
CA GLN A 25 8.73 1.33 -3.30
C GLN A 25 7.33 1.16 -2.72
N TYR A 26 6.74 -0.04 -2.87
CA TYR A 26 5.36 -0.32 -2.47
C TYR A 26 5.01 0.25 -1.09
N PHE A 27 5.69 -0.16 -0.01
CA PHE A 27 5.39 0.33 1.34
C PHE A 27 5.61 1.84 1.50
N PRO A 28 6.75 2.43 1.08
CA PRO A 28 6.92 3.88 1.10
C PRO A 28 5.89 4.68 0.31
N SER A 29 5.29 4.08 -0.73
CA SER A 29 4.32 4.75 -1.61
C SER A 29 2.87 4.72 -1.10
N ILE A 30 2.58 4.02 0.00
CA ILE A 30 1.20 3.90 0.51
C ILE A 30 0.76 5.21 1.14
N ASP A 31 -0.27 5.83 0.58
CA ASP A 31 -0.94 7.01 1.13
C ASP A 31 -1.78 6.66 2.36
N HIS A 32 -1.60 7.43 3.43
CA HIS A 32 -2.22 7.18 4.73
C HIS A 32 -3.74 7.33 4.70
N ASP A 33 -4.26 8.35 4.02
CA ASP A 33 -5.70 8.63 3.97
C ASP A 33 -6.43 7.57 3.15
N ILE A 34 -5.85 7.18 2.00
CA ILE A 34 -6.38 6.10 1.17
C ILE A 34 -6.37 4.78 1.94
N LEU A 35 -5.29 4.48 2.66
CA LEU A 35 -5.19 3.27 3.48
C LEU A 35 -6.26 3.25 4.58
N LYS A 36 -6.37 4.34 5.35
CA LYS A 36 -7.36 4.50 6.43
C LYS A 36 -8.79 4.38 5.92
N ALA A 37 -9.09 4.95 4.76
CA ALA A 37 -10.39 4.83 4.10
C ALA A 37 -10.68 3.38 3.69
N LYS A 38 -9.70 2.67 3.12
CA LYS A 38 -9.84 1.24 2.78
C LYS A 38 -10.09 0.39 4.03
N LEU A 39 -9.36 0.62 5.11
CA LEU A 39 -9.52 -0.12 6.37
C LEU A 39 -10.94 0.01 6.94
N ARG A 40 -11.48 1.23 6.98
CA ARG A 40 -12.85 1.52 7.44
C ARG A 40 -13.93 0.83 6.61
N ARG A 41 -13.65 0.43 5.36
CA ARG A 41 -14.61 -0.32 4.54
C ARG A 41 -14.79 -1.75 5.07
N TYR A 42 -13.71 -2.38 5.52
CA TYR A 42 -13.69 -3.79 5.95
C TYR A 42 -13.81 -3.98 7.47
N LEU A 43 -13.16 -3.12 8.26
CA LEU A 43 -13.18 -3.15 9.72
C LEU A 43 -14.20 -2.14 10.25
N LYS A 44 -15.02 -2.57 11.21
CA LYS A 44 -16.06 -1.72 11.85
C LYS A 44 -15.84 -1.51 13.34
N ASP A 45 -14.90 -2.26 13.94
CA ASP A 45 -14.58 -2.10 15.35
C ASP A 45 -13.84 -0.77 15.57
N ARG A 46 -14.43 0.10 16.40
CA ARG A 46 -13.93 1.44 16.67
C ARG A 46 -12.58 1.45 17.38
N TYR A 47 -12.32 0.46 18.26
CA TYR A 47 -11.08 0.41 19.03
C TYR A 47 -9.93 -0.07 18.16
N VAL A 48 -10.19 -1.06 17.30
CA VAL A 48 -9.20 -1.51 16.30
C VAL A 48 -8.88 -0.39 15.33
N LEU A 49 -9.89 0.31 14.81
CA LEU A 49 -9.66 1.44 13.90
C LEU A 49 -8.86 2.56 14.57
N ALA A 50 -9.18 2.92 15.80
CA ALA A 50 -8.43 3.94 16.54
C ALA A 50 -6.96 3.54 16.78
N LEU A 51 -6.71 2.26 17.07
CA LEU A 51 -5.36 1.74 17.21
C LEU A 51 -4.58 1.80 15.88
N LEU A 52 -5.23 1.40 14.78
CA LEU A 52 -4.62 1.44 13.44
C LEU A 52 -4.35 2.88 13.00
N ASP A 53 -5.28 3.80 13.24
CA ASP A 53 -5.07 5.22 12.95
C ASP A 53 -3.83 5.73 13.69
N ASN A 54 -3.71 5.47 15.00
CA ASN A 54 -2.55 5.87 15.79
C ASN A 54 -1.24 5.26 15.27
N LEU A 55 -1.24 3.98 14.92
CA LEU A 55 -0.06 3.30 14.39
C LEU A 55 0.39 3.91 13.04
N ILE A 56 -0.56 4.23 12.18
CA ILE A 56 -0.29 4.84 10.87
C ILE A 56 0.21 6.28 11.07
N ASP A 57 -0.43 7.07 11.94
CA ASP A 57 -0.08 8.47 12.21
C ASP A 57 1.28 8.64 12.91
N THR A 58 1.73 7.61 13.62
CA THR A 58 3.04 7.61 14.31
C THR A 58 4.15 6.95 13.48
N ALA A 59 3.86 6.57 12.23
CA ALA A 59 4.87 6.04 11.33
C ALA A 59 5.99 7.09 11.13
N PRO A 60 7.28 6.72 11.27
CA PRO A 60 8.39 7.64 11.06
C PRO A 60 8.35 8.24 9.65
N ALA A 61 8.70 9.51 9.50
CA ALA A 61 8.68 10.19 8.20
C ALA A 61 9.61 9.53 7.18
N GLU A 62 10.68 8.88 7.64
CA GLU A 62 11.62 8.11 6.83
C GLU A 62 11.01 6.85 6.21
N THR A 63 9.81 6.44 6.66
CA THR A 63 9.07 5.34 6.03
C THR A 63 8.37 5.73 4.74
N GLY A 64 8.16 7.03 4.50
CA GLY A 64 7.54 7.56 3.30
C GLY A 64 8.48 7.59 2.10
N ARG A 65 7.93 7.85 0.92
CA ARG A 65 8.73 8.01 -0.30
C ARG A 65 9.62 9.26 -0.18
N PRO A 66 10.93 9.19 -0.50
CA PRO A 66 11.82 10.35 -0.47
C PRO A 66 11.59 11.31 -1.66
N ASP A 67 11.05 10.81 -2.75
CA ASP A 67 10.83 11.55 -4.00
C ASP A 67 9.43 12.16 -4.05
N ALA A 68 9.34 13.44 -4.41
CA ALA A 68 8.06 14.10 -4.68
C ALA A 68 7.45 13.58 -5.99
N VAL A 69 6.28 12.94 -5.89
CA VAL A 69 5.53 12.43 -7.05
C VAL A 69 4.27 13.27 -7.25
N TYR A 70 4.12 13.82 -8.46
CA TYR A 70 2.92 14.54 -8.87
C TYR A 70 2.00 13.64 -9.67
N PHE A 71 0.70 13.74 -9.39
CA PHE A 71 -0.36 13.11 -10.16
C PHE A 71 -1.14 14.15 -10.97
N PRO A 72 -1.80 13.74 -12.07
CA PRO A 72 -2.65 14.65 -12.83
C PRO A 72 -3.71 15.33 -11.94
N GLY A 73 -3.72 16.65 -11.93
CA GLY A 73 -4.64 17.46 -11.12
C GLY A 73 -4.05 17.99 -9.80
N ASP A 74 -2.80 17.68 -9.49
CA ASP A 74 -2.14 18.16 -8.28
C ASP A 74 -1.88 19.66 -8.27
N ALA A 75 -2.01 20.27 -7.08
CA ALA A 75 -1.46 21.58 -6.78
C ALA A 75 0.07 21.49 -6.58
N LEU A 76 0.75 22.64 -6.67
CA LEU A 76 2.22 22.72 -6.59
C LEU A 76 2.79 22.13 -5.29
N LEU A 77 2.07 22.18 -4.17
CA LEU A 77 2.52 21.68 -2.87
C LEU A 77 1.91 20.32 -2.49
N ALA A 78 1.08 19.72 -3.35
CA ALA A 78 0.35 18.49 -3.04
C ALA A 78 1.24 17.32 -2.59
N PRO A 79 2.46 17.11 -3.15
CA PRO A 79 3.33 16.05 -2.66
C PRO A 79 3.86 16.26 -1.24
N LEU A 80 3.99 17.52 -0.78
CA LEU A 80 4.45 17.83 0.57
C LEU A 80 3.35 17.63 1.62
N GLU A 81 2.08 17.77 1.20
CA GLU A 81 0.91 17.57 2.05
C GLU A 81 0.54 16.08 2.20
N ARG A 82 1.02 15.22 1.30
CA ARG A 82 0.75 13.78 1.33
C ARG A 82 1.65 13.05 2.30
N THR A 83 1.05 12.49 3.33
CA THR A 83 1.75 11.56 4.23
C THR A 83 1.67 10.15 3.66
N THR A 84 2.84 9.56 3.44
CA THR A 84 2.98 8.23 2.86
C THR A 84 3.90 7.36 3.70
N GLY A 85 3.83 6.05 3.50
CA GLY A 85 4.76 5.10 4.08
C GLY A 85 4.17 4.19 5.14
N LEU A 86 4.70 2.99 5.22
CA LEU A 86 4.46 2.06 6.32
C LEU A 86 5.80 1.45 6.76
N PRO A 87 6.04 1.30 8.08
CA PRO A 87 7.28 0.72 8.57
C PRO A 87 7.42 -0.75 8.11
N ILE A 88 8.51 -1.04 7.41
CA ILE A 88 8.87 -2.39 6.98
C ILE A 88 9.44 -3.12 8.20
N GLY A 89 8.76 -4.17 8.66
CA GLY A 89 9.23 -5.00 9.78
C GLY A 89 8.31 -5.04 11.01
N ASN A 90 7.20 -4.29 11.02
CA ASN A 90 6.09 -4.59 11.92
C ASN A 90 5.27 -5.75 11.34
N LEU A 91 4.89 -6.76 12.14
CA LEU A 91 4.09 -7.91 11.72
C LEU A 91 2.79 -7.48 11.01
N THR A 92 2.23 -6.32 11.36
CA THR A 92 1.02 -5.77 10.72
C THR A 92 1.23 -5.41 9.25
N SER A 93 2.43 -4.97 8.84
CA SER A 93 2.75 -4.63 7.45
C SER A 93 2.79 -5.85 6.51
N GLN A 94 2.76 -7.08 7.06
CA GLN A 94 2.70 -8.32 6.26
C GLN A 94 1.27 -8.77 5.97
N PHE A 95 0.28 -8.27 6.72
CA PHE A 95 -1.13 -8.67 6.61
C PHE A 95 -2.06 -7.57 6.05
N LEU A 96 -1.57 -6.35 5.92
CA LEU A 96 -2.27 -5.19 5.31
C LEU A 96 -1.86 -5.02 3.84
#